data_AF-A3M0M0-F1
#
_entry.id   AF-A3M0M0-F1
#
_cell.length_a   1.000
_cell.length_b   1.000
_cell.length_c   1.000
_cell.angle_alpha   90.00
_cell.angle_beta   90.00
_cell.angle_gamma   90.00
#
_symmetry.space_group_name_H-M   'P 1'
#
loop_
_entity.id
_entity.type
_entity.pdbx_description
1 polymer ?
#
loop_
_entity_poly.entity_id
_entity_poly.type
_entity_poly.pdbx_seq_one_letter_code
_entity_poly.pdbx_strand_id
1 'polypeptide(L)'
;MASKNSINKPKIKINAHSHAKTLGRKRAARARKNPSTKSSTSRYAEVSGTATKPSDSTAIALYTGEAPKPTGVVTNTTLSNKRAKKLARNQKYIDQRKNEGLGKEHEMDVEVETEEQRQSRLEQIKKALWSVVQNQSEGLYKVAVDAEGTTLGVQAF
;
A
#
# COMPACT_ATOMS: atom_id res chain seq x y z
N MET A 1 24.22 -35.13 -37.80
CA MET A 1 24.35 -35.61 -39.19
C MET A 1 24.41 -34.43 -40.15
N ALA A 2 25.15 -34.59 -41.24
CA ALA A 2 25.14 -33.66 -42.36
C ALA A 2 23.79 -33.75 -43.10
N SER A 3 23.43 -32.75 -43.89
CA SER A 3 22.19 -32.80 -44.68
C SER A 3 22.43 -33.54 -46.00
N LYS A 4 21.38 -34.14 -46.58
CA LYS A 4 21.46 -34.86 -47.87
C LYS A 4 22.11 -34.01 -48.98
N ASN A 5 21.84 -32.71 -48.98
CA ASN A 5 22.34 -31.78 -50.02
C ASN A 5 23.74 -31.21 -49.72
N SER A 6 24.28 -31.44 -48.51
CA SER A 6 25.60 -30.94 -48.11
C SER A 6 26.26 -31.89 -47.13
N ILE A 7 26.69 -33.04 -47.65
CA ILE A 7 27.31 -34.12 -46.86
C ILE A 7 28.60 -33.67 -46.14
N ASN A 8 29.32 -32.70 -46.71
CA ASN A 8 30.57 -32.17 -46.14
C ASN A 8 30.35 -31.06 -45.10
N LYS A 9 29.09 -30.67 -44.80
CA LYS A 9 28.78 -29.62 -43.82
C LYS A 9 28.05 -30.20 -42.59
N PRO A 10 28.61 -30.08 -41.37
CA PRO A 10 28.01 -30.67 -40.17
C PRO A 10 26.84 -29.82 -39.63
N LYS A 11 25.67 -29.88 -40.29
CA LYS A 11 24.47 -29.08 -39.98
C LYS A 11 24.05 -29.13 -38.50
N ILE A 12 23.92 -30.34 -37.92
CA ILE A 12 23.47 -30.48 -36.53
C ILE A 12 24.46 -29.87 -35.53
N LYS A 13 25.78 -30.06 -35.73
CA LYS A 13 26.80 -29.51 -34.82
C LYS A 13 26.80 -27.98 -34.84
N ILE A 14 26.68 -27.39 -36.05
CA ILE A 14 26.59 -25.93 -36.23
C ILE A 14 25.34 -25.37 -35.52
N ASN A 15 24.19 -26.00 -35.71
CA ASN A 15 22.94 -25.57 -35.08
C ASN A 15 23.00 -25.70 -33.55
N ALA A 16 23.54 -26.82 -33.03
CA ALA A 16 23.71 -27.03 -31.60
C ALA A 16 24.65 -25.97 -30.98
N HIS A 17 25.76 -25.66 -31.64
CA HIS A 17 26.69 -24.61 -31.21
C HIS A 17 26.04 -23.21 -31.22
N SER A 18 25.31 -22.87 -32.29
CA SER A 18 24.57 -21.60 -32.39
C SER A 18 23.51 -21.46 -31.30
N HIS A 19 22.76 -22.55 -31.03
CA HIS A 19 21.76 -22.60 -29.98
C HIS A 19 22.38 -22.43 -28.58
N ALA A 20 23.48 -23.14 -28.30
CA ALA A 20 24.22 -23.00 -27.04
C ALA A 20 24.73 -21.57 -26.84
N LYS A 21 25.27 -20.93 -27.88
CA LYS A 21 25.72 -19.52 -27.82
C LYS A 21 24.57 -18.56 -27.52
N THR A 22 23.41 -18.78 -28.15
CA THR A 22 22.20 -17.96 -27.93
C THR A 22 21.68 -18.12 -26.50
N LEU A 23 21.62 -19.34 -25.98
CA LEU A 23 21.23 -19.61 -24.59
C LEU A 23 22.22 -18.99 -23.60
N GLY A 24 23.53 -19.07 -23.86
CA GLY A 24 24.57 -18.43 -23.06
C GLY A 24 24.38 -16.91 -22.99
N ARG A 25 24.11 -16.26 -24.13
CA ARG A 25 23.80 -14.81 -24.19
C ARG A 25 22.53 -14.47 -23.40
N LYS A 26 21.46 -15.25 -23.55
CA LYS A 26 20.20 -15.07 -22.79
C LYS A 26 20.44 -15.21 -21.28
N ARG A 27 21.26 -16.19 -20.86
CA ARG A 27 21.64 -16.38 -19.45
C ARG A 27 22.42 -15.19 -18.90
N ALA A 28 23.42 -14.71 -19.64
CA ALA A 28 24.19 -13.53 -19.26
C ALA A 28 23.32 -12.27 -19.16
N ALA A 29 22.40 -12.07 -20.11
CA ALA A 29 21.46 -10.94 -20.08
C ALA A 29 20.51 -11.01 -18.87
N ARG A 30 20.00 -12.21 -18.52
CA ARG A 30 19.18 -12.41 -17.32
C ARG A 30 19.97 -12.15 -16.04
N ALA A 31 21.21 -12.61 -15.96
CA ALA A 31 22.07 -12.38 -14.81
C ALA A 31 22.39 -10.89 -14.58
N ARG A 32 22.41 -10.07 -15.64
CA ARG A 32 22.58 -8.61 -15.54
C ARG A 32 21.29 -7.88 -15.13
N LYS A 33 20.13 -8.39 -15.52
CA LYS A 33 18.82 -7.72 -15.28
C LYS A 33 18.19 -8.12 -13.95
N ASN A 34 18.33 -9.38 -13.55
CA ASN A 34 17.69 -9.89 -12.35
C ASN A 34 18.61 -9.69 -11.14
N PRO A 35 18.06 -9.39 -9.95
CA PRO A 35 18.85 -9.34 -8.73
C PRO A 35 19.54 -10.68 -8.50
N SER A 36 20.75 -10.62 -7.97
CA SER A 36 21.54 -11.80 -7.64
C SER A 36 20.75 -12.70 -6.68
N THR A 37 20.69 -14.00 -6.96
CA THR A 37 20.16 -14.96 -5.97
C THR A 37 21.11 -15.03 -4.76
N LYS A 38 20.62 -15.39 -3.57
CA LYS A 38 21.46 -15.52 -2.36
C LYS A 38 22.64 -16.49 -2.54
N SER A 39 22.55 -17.48 -3.43
CA SER A 39 23.68 -18.38 -3.74
C SER A 39 24.77 -17.74 -4.60
N SER A 40 24.45 -16.62 -5.27
CA SER A 40 25.41 -15.86 -6.09
C SER A 40 25.98 -14.64 -5.38
N THR A 41 25.51 -14.34 -4.17
CA THR A 41 26.03 -13.26 -3.34
C THR A 41 27.00 -13.82 -2.30
N SER A 42 27.95 -13.00 -1.84
CA SER A 42 28.90 -13.45 -0.81
C SER A 42 28.16 -13.70 0.51
N ARG A 43 28.75 -14.52 1.40
CA ARG A 43 28.20 -14.80 2.74
C ARG A 43 27.92 -13.51 3.55
N TYR A 44 28.62 -12.42 3.24
CA TYR A 44 28.56 -11.14 3.95
C TYR A 44 27.79 -10.06 3.20
N ALA A 45 27.24 -10.34 2.03
CA ALA A 45 26.47 -9.36 1.29
C ALA A 45 25.10 -9.14 1.94
N GLU A 46 24.68 -7.88 2.02
CA GLU A 46 23.42 -7.51 2.62
C GLU A 46 22.24 -8.20 1.93
N VAL A 47 21.32 -8.73 2.75
CA VAL A 47 20.15 -9.49 2.30
C VAL A 47 19.25 -8.66 1.36
N SER A 48 19.30 -7.33 1.49
CA SER A 48 18.43 -6.36 0.83
C SER A 48 18.47 -6.42 -0.71
N GLY A 49 19.60 -6.79 -1.32
CA GLY A 49 19.76 -6.81 -2.77
C GLY A 49 19.48 -8.15 -3.47
N THR A 50 19.04 -9.16 -2.72
CA THR A 50 18.96 -10.54 -3.24
C THR A 50 17.56 -10.91 -3.71
N ALA A 51 17.47 -11.72 -4.76
CA ALA A 51 16.19 -12.25 -5.22
C ALA A 51 15.47 -13.02 -4.10
N THR A 52 14.14 -12.85 -4.02
CA THR A 52 13.28 -13.55 -3.06
C THR A 52 13.35 -15.06 -3.27
N LYS A 53 13.32 -15.83 -2.17
CA LYS A 53 13.21 -17.29 -2.23
C LYS A 53 11.80 -17.68 -2.67
N PRO A 54 11.61 -18.88 -3.25
CA PRO A 54 10.27 -19.42 -3.49
C PRO A 54 9.40 -19.54 -2.22
N SER A 55 10.05 -19.68 -1.06
CA SER A 55 9.40 -19.68 0.26
C SER A 55 9.00 -18.30 0.77
N ASP A 56 9.58 -17.23 0.20
CA ASP A 56 9.34 -15.87 0.67
C ASP A 56 7.99 -15.40 0.13
N SER A 57 7.17 -14.82 1.01
CA SER A 57 5.83 -14.37 0.64
C SER A 57 5.91 -13.16 -0.30
N THR A 58 5.50 -13.34 -1.56
CA THR A 58 5.33 -12.25 -2.54
C THR A 58 4.49 -11.10 -2.00
N ALA A 59 3.44 -11.42 -1.22
CA ALA A 59 2.58 -10.43 -0.60
C ALA A 59 3.30 -9.55 0.45
N ILE A 60 4.32 -10.06 1.13
CA ILE A 60 5.10 -9.25 2.07
C ILE A 60 6.01 -8.33 1.28
N ALA A 61 6.70 -8.85 0.26
CA ALA A 61 7.55 -8.03 -0.61
C ALA A 61 6.77 -6.88 -1.28
N LEU A 62 5.52 -7.12 -1.70
CA LEU A 62 4.64 -6.06 -2.24
C LEU A 62 4.14 -5.07 -1.18
N TYR A 63 4.07 -5.48 0.09
CA TYR A 63 3.59 -4.64 1.20
C TYR A 63 4.72 -3.78 1.80
N THR A 64 5.91 -4.34 1.95
CA THR A 64 7.07 -3.66 2.55
C THR A 64 7.94 -2.95 1.52
N GLY A 65 7.91 -3.39 0.25
CA GLY A 65 8.58 -2.68 -0.82
C GLY A 65 7.92 -1.33 -1.07
N GLU A 66 8.68 -0.36 -1.58
CA GLU A 66 8.07 0.79 -2.24
C GLU A 66 7.04 0.26 -3.22
N ALA A 67 5.76 0.62 -3.03
CA ALA A 67 4.70 0.25 -3.94
C ALA A 67 5.20 0.50 -5.37
N PRO A 68 5.13 -0.49 -6.29
CA PRO A 68 5.74 -0.34 -7.59
C PRO A 68 5.15 0.93 -8.21
N LYS A 69 5.98 1.98 -8.32
CA LYS A 69 5.63 3.14 -9.14
C LYS A 69 5.18 2.58 -10.48
N PRO A 70 4.15 3.15 -11.13
CA PRO A 70 3.66 2.67 -12.42
C PRO A 70 4.75 2.88 -13.47
N THR A 71 5.73 2.00 -13.47
CA THR A 71 6.66 1.76 -14.55
C THR A 71 5.88 0.87 -15.52
N GLY A 72 6.01 1.07 -16.83
CA GLY A 72 5.25 0.33 -17.85
C GLY A 72 5.50 -1.19 -17.90
N VAL A 73 6.01 -1.77 -16.83
CA VAL A 73 6.23 -3.20 -16.61
C VAL A 73 4.94 -3.81 -16.05
N VAL A 74 4.28 -4.62 -16.87
CA VAL A 74 3.11 -5.40 -16.45
C VAL A 74 3.57 -6.55 -15.54
N THR A 75 2.98 -6.66 -14.35
CA THR A 75 3.21 -7.79 -13.43
C THR A 75 1.89 -8.50 -13.16
N ASN A 76 1.94 -9.83 -12.96
CA ASN A 76 0.77 -10.63 -12.57
C ASN A 76 0.63 -10.76 -11.04
N THR A 77 1.51 -10.12 -10.27
CA THR A 77 1.55 -10.22 -8.81
C THR A 77 0.84 -9.03 -8.18
N THR A 78 -0.21 -9.28 -7.40
CA THR A 78 -1.01 -8.24 -6.75
C THR A 78 -1.08 -8.47 -5.24
N LEU A 79 -1.33 -7.39 -4.50
CA LEU A 79 -1.63 -7.44 -3.08
C LEU A 79 -3.12 -7.20 -2.88
N SER A 80 -3.88 -8.22 -2.46
CA SER A 80 -5.29 -8.04 -2.12
C SER A 80 -5.44 -7.08 -0.94
N ASN A 81 -6.38 -6.13 -1.02
CA ASN A 81 -6.71 -5.20 0.07
C ASN A 81 -6.98 -5.93 1.40
N LYS A 82 -7.60 -7.11 1.35
CA LYS A 82 -7.82 -7.95 2.55
C LYS A 82 -6.49 -8.38 3.19
N ARG A 83 -5.51 -8.76 2.38
CA ARG A 83 -4.16 -9.14 2.85
C ARG A 83 -3.39 -7.92 3.34
N ALA A 84 -3.47 -6.79 2.64
CA ALA A 84 -2.85 -5.53 3.08
C ALA A 84 -3.33 -5.12 4.47
N LYS A 85 -4.65 -5.13 4.73
CA LYS A 85 -5.22 -4.84 6.06
C LYS A 85 -4.73 -5.82 7.15
N LYS A 86 -4.64 -7.12 6.82
CA LYS A 86 -4.09 -8.12 7.77
C LYS A 86 -2.62 -7.86 8.09
N LEU A 87 -1.81 -7.52 7.09
CA LEU A 87 -0.40 -7.19 7.29
C LEU A 87 -0.25 -5.93 8.14
N ALA A 88 -1.02 -4.88 7.85
CA ALA A 88 -1.03 -3.66 8.66
C ALA A 88 -1.44 -3.92 10.11
N ARG A 89 -2.48 -4.73 10.33
CA ARG A 89 -2.88 -5.13 11.69
C ARG A 89 -1.78 -5.93 12.40
N ASN A 90 -1.15 -6.89 11.71
CA ASN A 90 -0.08 -7.68 12.28
C ASN A 90 1.17 -6.83 12.58
N GLN A 91 1.46 -5.83 11.74
CA GLN A 91 2.52 -4.85 11.98
C GLN A 91 2.26 -4.10 13.29
N LYS A 92 1.04 -3.58 13.50
CA LYS A 92 0.65 -2.95 14.76
C LYS A 92 0.88 -3.86 15.97
N TYR A 93 0.52 -5.15 15.87
CA TYR A 93 0.77 -6.11 16.96
C TYR A 93 2.25 -6.39 17.22
N ILE A 94 3.10 -6.34 16.18
CA ILE A 94 4.55 -6.49 16.34
C ILE A 94 5.13 -5.26 17.05
N ASP A 95 4.71 -4.07 16.64
CA ASP A 95 5.16 -2.81 17.24
C ASP A 95 4.73 -2.70 18.71
N GLN A 96 3.50 -3.12 19.04
CA GLN A 96 3.02 -3.24 20.42
C GLN A 96 3.92 -4.16 21.27
N ARG A 97 4.19 -5.39 20.80
CA ARG A 97 5.07 -6.34 21.52
C ARG A 97 6.50 -5.82 21.68
N LYS A 98 7.01 -5.07 20.69
CA LYS A 98 8.35 -4.47 20.77
C LYS A 98 8.40 -3.37 21.84
N ASN A 99 7.33 -2.59 21.98
CA ASN A 99 7.22 -1.52 22.98
C ASN A 99 6.99 -2.05 24.40
N GLU A 100 6.22 -3.12 24.58
CA GLU A 100 6.01 -3.80 25.88
C GLU A 100 7.33 -4.28 26.49
N GLY A 101 8.30 -4.72 25.66
CA GLY A 101 9.64 -5.11 26.11
C GLY A 101 10.56 -3.97 26.53
N LEU A 102 10.17 -2.71 26.30
CA LEU A 102 10.97 -1.51 26.57
C LEU A 102 10.50 -0.72 27.81
N GLY A 103 9.61 -1.29 28.63
CA GLY A 103 9.26 -0.72 29.94
C GLY A 103 8.56 0.64 29.85
N LYS A 104 7.99 1.00 28.71
CA LYS A 104 7.12 2.18 28.60
C LYS A 104 5.71 1.75 28.97
N GLU A 105 5.36 2.08 30.21
CA GLU A 105 3.98 2.04 30.68
C GLU A 105 3.05 2.71 29.67
N HIS A 106 1.99 1.98 29.36
CA HIS A 106 0.72 2.40 28.77
C HIS A 106 0.49 3.91 28.58
N GLU A 107 1.06 4.47 27.52
CA GLU A 107 0.41 5.54 26.76
C GLU A 107 0.27 5.03 25.33
N MET A 108 -0.79 4.25 25.12
CA MET A 108 -1.23 3.94 23.77
C MET A 108 -1.76 5.24 23.20
N ASP A 109 -0.89 6.01 22.55
CA ASP A 109 -1.27 6.91 21.47
C ASP A 109 -1.86 6.04 20.36
N VAL A 110 -3.08 5.56 20.61
CA VAL A 110 -4.04 5.42 19.56
C VAL A 110 -4.10 6.84 19.02
N GLU A 111 -3.57 7.05 17.81
CA GLU A 111 -4.14 8.06 16.92
C GLU A 111 -5.62 7.66 16.76
N VAL A 112 -6.40 7.93 17.80
CA VAL A 112 -7.76 8.35 17.68
C VAL A 112 -7.52 9.66 16.97
N GLU A 113 -7.52 9.60 15.64
CA GLU A 113 -8.06 10.70 14.86
C GLU A 113 -9.26 11.15 15.69
N THR A 114 -9.12 12.28 16.39
CA THR A 114 -10.15 12.81 17.27
C THR A 114 -11.43 12.71 16.45
N GLU A 115 -12.58 12.31 17.01
CA GLU A 115 -13.77 12.06 16.17
C GLU A 115 -14.06 13.23 15.18
N GLU A 116 -13.61 14.44 15.55
CA GLU A 116 -13.50 15.64 14.75
C GLU A 116 -12.74 15.50 13.41
N GLN A 117 -11.64 14.76 13.35
CA GLN A 117 -10.85 14.49 12.14
C GLN A 117 -11.51 13.42 11.24
N ARG A 118 -12.30 12.49 11.81
CA ARG A 118 -13.05 11.49 11.05
C ARG A 118 -14.35 12.03 10.48
N GLN A 119 -14.90 13.05 11.12
CA GLN A 119 -16.14 13.66 10.68
C GLN A 119 -15.94 14.33 9.32
N SER A 120 -16.80 13.96 8.36
CA SER A 120 -16.91 14.69 7.11
C SER A 120 -17.14 16.17 7.41
N ARG A 121 -16.65 17.10 6.57
CA ARG A 121 -16.93 18.53 6.71
C ARG A 121 -18.42 18.82 6.93
N LEU A 122 -19.28 18.00 6.31
CA LEU A 122 -20.73 18.06 6.47
C LEU A 122 -21.21 17.71 7.89
N GLU A 123 -20.60 16.74 8.56
CA GLU A 123 -20.91 16.37 9.94
C GLU A 123 -20.46 17.44 10.93
N GLN A 124 -19.29 18.06 10.69
CA GLN A 124 -18.82 19.20 11.48
C GLN A 124 -19.81 20.39 11.37
N ILE A 125 -20.27 20.70 10.14
CA ILE A 125 -21.27 21.75 9.91
C ILE A 125 -22.59 21.40 10.59
N LYS A 126 -23.06 20.15 10.49
CA LYS A 126 -24.28 19.69 11.18
C LYS A 126 -24.16 19.81 12.69
N LYS A 127 -23.03 19.43 13.28
CA LYS A 127 -22.77 19.52 14.73
C LYS A 127 -22.77 20.98 15.19
N ALA A 128 -22.17 21.88 14.43
CA ALA A 128 -22.20 23.32 14.69
C ALA A 128 -23.60 23.93 14.53
N LEU A 129 -24.38 23.50 13.53
CA LEU A 129 -25.75 23.97 13.37
C LEU A 129 -26.65 23.48 14.52
N TRP A 130 -26.51 22.21 14.91
CA TRP A 130 -27.24 21.64 16.04
C TRP A 130 -26.88 22.29 17.37
N SER A 131 -25.61 22.64 17.61
CA SER A 131 -25.24 23.36 18.83
C SER A 131 -25.85 24.76 18.88
N VAL A 132 -25.95 25.47 17.75
CA VAL A 132 -26.65 26.76 17.67
C VAL A 132 -28.14 26.60 17.96
N VAL A 133 -28.80 25.59 17.38
CA VAL A 133 -30.23 25.31 17.65
C VAL A 133 -30.48 24.94 19.11
N GLN A 134 -29.60 24.13 19.71
CA GLN A 134 -29.70 23.77 21.13
C GLN A 134 -29.49 24.99 22.04
N ASN A 135 -28.49 25.83 21.76
CA ASN A 135 -28.26 27.09 22.49
C ASN A 135 -29.42 28.09 22.33
N GLN A 136 -30.15 28.04 21.21
CA GLN A 136 -31.36 28.83 21.00
C GLN A 136 -32.53 28.28 21.86
N SER A 137 -32.65 26.96 22.00
CA SER A 137 -33.67 26.34 22.87
C SER A 137 -33.38 26.51 24.37
N GLU A 138 -32.11 26.64 24.76
CA GLU A 138 -31.66 26.86 26.14
C GLU A 138 -31.64 28.35 26.54
N GLY A 139 -32.15 29.24 25.68
CA GLY A 139 -32.46 30.63 26.03
C GLY A 139 -31.26 31.57 26.22
N LEU A 140 -30.05 31.17 25.84
CA LEU A 140 -28.84 32.00 25.97
C LEU A 140 -28.74 33.09 24.90
N TYR A 141 -29.40 32.91 23.75
CA TYR A 141 -29.59 33.95 22.75
C TYR A 141 -31.06 34.36 22.73
N LYS A 142 -31.42 35.33 23.58
CA LYS A 142 -32.62 36.14 23.34
C LYS A 142 -32.36 36.91 22.05
N VAL A 143 -32.82 36.39 20.92
CA VAL A 143 -33.10 37.23 19.76
C VAL A 143 -34.12 38.24 20.29
N ALA A 144 -33.64 39.45 20.59
CA ALA A 144 -34.49 40.58 20.83
C ALA A 144 -35.28 40.77 19.54
N VAL A 145 -36.50 40.24 19.54
CA VAL A 145 -37.52 40.64 18.58
C VAL A 145 -37.85 42.06 19.01
N ASP A 146 -37.07 43.03 18.50
CA ASP A 146 -37.39 44.44 18.63
C ASP A 146 -38.80 44.59 18.05
N ALA A 147 -39.76 44.73 18.95
CA ALA A 147 -41.18 44.92 18.67
C ALA A 147 -41.44 46.37 18.22
N GLU A 148 -40.60 46.86 17.31
CA GLU A 148 -40.81 48.12 16.60
C GLU A 148 -41.54 47.84 15.28
N GLY A 149 -42.85 47.68 15.41
CA GLY A 149 -43.87 48.00 14.40
C GLY A 149 -43.67 47.58 12.94
N THR A 150 -44.32 46.50 12.52
CA THR A 150 -45.06 46.42 11.22
C THR A 150 -45.89 45.13 11.17
N THR A 151 -47.18 45.20 11.55
CA THR A 151 -48.36 45.00 10.67
C THR A 151 -48.57 43.60 10.07
N LEU A 152 -49.72 43.00 10.43
CA LEU A 152 -50.48 41.95 9.71
C LEU A 152 -49.92 40.52 9.86
N GLY A 153 -50.61 39.50 10.39
CA GLY A 153 -51.99 39.36 10.83
C GLY A 153 -52.27 37.87 10.97
N VAL A 154 -52.59 37.39 12.17
CA VAL A 154 -53.26 36.09 12.38
C VAL A 154 -54.18 36.25 13.60
N GLN A 155 -55.45 36.53 13.33
CA GLN A 155 -56.56 36.29 14.27
C GLN A 155 -57.06 34.88 13.98
N ALA A 156 -57.00 33.99 14.97
CA ALA A 156 -57.77 32.76 14.98
C ALA A 156 -58.84 32.87 16.07
N PHE A 157 -60.08 32.52 15.69
CA PHE A 157 -61.21 32.30 16.58
C PHE A 157 -60.91 31.23 17.62
#